data_AF-A0A7C9CP76-F1
#
_entry.id   AF-A0A7C9CP76-F1
#
_cell.length_a   1.000
_cell.length_b   1.000
_cell.length_c   1.000
_cell.angle_alpha   90.00
_cell.angle_beta   90.00
_cell.angle_gamma   90.00
#
_symmetry.space_group_name_H-M   'P 1'
#
loop_
_entity.id
_entity.type
_entity.pdbx_description
1 polymer ?
#
loop_
_entity_poly.entity_id
_entity_poly.type
_entity_poly.pdbx_seq_one_letter_code
_entity_poly.pdbx_strand_id
1 'polypeptide(L)'
;KFCDMTENTDTKQEVVEMEADVLKTLNYEVGNPTIKTFLRRFTRAAQGNCKNPNLLLEFLGYYLAELSLLDYGCVKFLPSMVAAAVIFLAKLTIDPRKHPWVSI
;
A
#
# COMPACT_ATOMS: atom_id res chain seq x y z
N LYS A 1 -24.72 4.03 3.21
CA LYS A 1 -23.37 3.77 3.78
C LYS A 1 -22.49 4.99 3.70
N PHE A 2 -22.06 5.48 2.53
CA PHE A 2 -21.25 6.69 2.44
C PHE A 2 -21.97 7.93 3.01
N CYS A 3 -23.23 8.18 2.63
CA CYS A 3 -24.03 9.28 3.22
C CYS A 3 -24.22 9.13 4.74
N ASP A 4 -24.39 7.91 5.25
CA ASP A 4 -24.56 7.70 6.69
C ASP A 4 -23.27 8.01 7.47
N MET A 5 -22.10 7.73 6.88
CA MET A 5 -20.80 8.07 7.48
C MET A 5 -20.54 9.58 7.49
N THR A 6 -21.14 10.31 6.55
CA THR A 6 -21.04 11.77 6.48
C THR A 6 -22.22 12.47 7.18
N GLU A 7 -22.95 11.78 8.06
CA GLU A 7 -24.11 12.34 8.78
C GLU A 7 -25.19 12.95 7.86
N ASN A 8 -25.32 12.42 6.63
CA ASN A 8 -26.19 12.92 5.55
C ASN A 8 -25.91 14.37 5.13
N THR A 9 -24.67 14.87 5.29
CA THR A 9 -24.26 16.14 4.68
C THR A 9 -24.34 16.10 3.15
N ASP A 10 -24.13 14.91 2.57
CA ASP A 10 -24.18 14.67 1.14
C ASP A 10 -25.35 13.75 0.79
N THR A 11 -26.12 14.14 -0.21
CA THR A 11 -27.20 13.32 -0.73
C THR A 11 -26.64 12.15 -1.54
N LYS A 12 -27.41 11.06 -1.61
CA LYS A 12 -27.03 9.90 -2.44
C LYS A 12 -26.83 10.29 -3.91
N GLN A 13 -27.59 11.26 -4.40
CA GLN A 13 -27.49 11.73 -5.78
C GLN A 13 -26.13 12.41 -6.03
N GLU A 14 -25.70 13.31 -5.14
CA GLU A 14 -24.40 13.98 -5.24
C GLU A 14 -23.23 12.98 -5.21
N VAL A 15 -23.31 11.93 -4.38
CA VAL A 15 -22.28 10.88 -4.33
C VAL A 15 -22.18 10.12 -5.65
N VAL A 16 -23.31 9.81 -6.29
CA VAL A 16 -23.34 9.09 -7.58
C VAL A 16 -22.86 10.00 -8.72
N GLU A 17 -23.21 11.28 -8.70
CA GLU A 17 -22.71 12.27 -9.66
C GLU A 17 -21.19 12.41 -9.55
N MET A 18 -20.66 12.51 -8.32
CA MET A 18 -19.21 12.55 -8.07
C MET A 18 -18.50 11.28 -8.55
N GLU A 19 -19.07 10.10 -8.28
CA GLU A 19 -18.51 8.83 -8.77
C GLU A 19 -18.38 8.83 -10.30
N ALA A 20 -19.45 9.25 -11.00
CA ALA A 20 -19.44 9.32 -12.46
C ALA A 20 -18.39 10.30 -12.99
N ASP A 21 -18.23 11.45 -12.33
CA ASP A 21 -17.26 12.47 -12.74
C ASP A 21 -15.81 12.03 -12.49
N VAL A 22 -15.52 11.36 -11.38
CA VAL A 22 -14.20 10.76 -11.11
C VAL A 22 -13.85 9.70 -12.15
N LEU A 23 -14.79 8.80 -12.47
CA LEU A 23 -14.56 7.76 -13.47
C LEU A 23 -14.32 8.33 -14.86
N LYS A 24 -15.09 9.33 -15.28
CA LYS A 24 -14.88 10.04 -16.55
C LYS A 24 -13.52 10.73 -16.57
N THR A 25 -13.14 11.41 -15.49
CA THR A 25 -11.85 12.12 -15.38
C THR A 25 -10.67 11.17 -15.52
N LEU A 26 -10.80 9.94 -15.00
CA LEU A 26 -9.79 8.89 -15.11
C LEU A 26 -9.86 8.10 -16.42
N ASN A 27 -10.74 8.47 -17.37
CA ASN A 27 -11.02 7.67 -18.57
C ASN A 27 -11.34 6.19 -18.26
N TYR A 28 -11.97 5.94 -17.11
CA TYR A 28 -12.25 4.59 -16.58
C TYR A 28 -10.99 3.72 -16.30
N GLU A 29 -9.78 4.31 -16.26
CA GLU A 29 -8.51 3.62 -15.97
C GLU A 29 -8.24 3.49 -14.46
N VAL A 30 -9.06 2.71 -13.75
CA VAL A 30 -8.94 2.50 -12.29
C VAL A 30 -8.00 1.36 -11.88
N GLY A 31 -7.42 0.64 -12.85
CA GLY A 31 -6.66 -0.61 -12.64
C GLY A 31 -5.17 -0.46 -12.32
N ASN A 32 -4.69 0.77 -12.09
CA ASN A 32 -3.25 1.02 -11.92
C ASN A 32 -2.69 0.33 -10.65
N PRO A 33 -1.49 -0.27 -10.73
CA PRO A 33 -0.92 -1.01 -9.61
C PRO A 33 -0.56 -0.07 -8.45
N THR A 34 -1.00 -0.41 -7.24
CA THR A 34 -0.67 0.33 -6.01
C THR A 34 0.51 -0.30 -5.29
N ILE A 35 0.97 0.34 -4.20
CA ILE A 35 2.09 -0.17 -3.37
C ILE A 35 1.78 -1.59 -2.89
N LYS A 36 0.52 -1.82 -2.50
CA LYS A 36 0.01 -3.12 -2.03
C LYS A 36 0.18 -4.23 -3.07
N THR A 37 0.03 -3.92 -4.37
CA THR A 37 0.23 -4.88 -5.47
C THR A 37 1.64 -5.45 -5.46
N PHE A 38 2.66 -4.60 -5.28
CA PHE A 38 4.06 -5.01 -5.25
C PHE A 38 4.45 -5.60 -3.90
N LEU A 39 3.93 -5.04 -2.80
CA LEU A 39 4.27 -5.46 -1.44
C LEU A 39 4.04 -6.96 -1.23
N ARG A 40 2.90 -7.50 -1.67
CA ARG A 40 2.62 -8.95 -1.57
C ARG A 40 3.69 -9.80 -2.26
N ARG A 41 4.19 -9.36 -3.42
CA ARG A 41 5.22 -10.08 -4.17
C ARG A 41 6.58 -9.96 -3.49
N PHE A 42 6.91 -8.77 -2.98
CA PHE A 42 8.19 -8.51 -2.33
C PHE A 42 8.29 -9.16 -0.94
N THR A 43 7.21 -9.20 -0.15
CA THR A 43 7.17 -9.93 1.12
C THR A 43 7.49 -11.41 0.91
N ARG A 44 6.88 -12.05 -0.09
CA ARG A 44 7.16 -13.45 -0.44
C ARG A 44 8.63 -13.65 -0.82
N ALA A 45 9.16 -12.78 -1.68
CA ALA A 45 10.57 -12.82 -2.07
C ALA A 45 11.51 -12.63 -0.86
N ALA A 46 11.17 -11.72 0.05
CA ALA A 46 11.96 -11.41 1.24
C ALA A 46 11.94 -12.53 2.30
N GLN A 47 10.87 -13.31 2.36
CA GLN A 47 10.74 -14.48 3.24
C GLN A 47 11.45 -15.73 2.69
N GLY A 48 11.73 -15.79 1.38
CA GLY A 48 12.37 -16.95 0.75
C GLY A 48 11.55 -18.24 0.86
N ASN A 49 12.22 -19.39 0.80
CA ASN A 49 11.60 -20.73 0.97
C ASN A 49 11.34 -21.10 2.45
N CYS A 50 11.22 -20.12 3.34
CA CYS A 50 10.91 -20.39 4.75
C CYS A 50 9.54 -21.10 4.86
N LYS A 51 9.54 -22.29 5.49
CA LYS A 51 8.33 -23.09 5.72
C LYS A 51 7.27 -22.34 6.54
N ASN A 52 7.69 -21.37 7.36
CA ASN A 52 6.81 -20.53 8.17
C ASN A 52 6.91 -19.06 7.71
N PRO A 53 5.81 -18.42 7.29
CA PRO A 53 5.82 -17.02 6.91
C PRO A 53 6.10 -16.14 8.12
N ASN A 54 6.97 -15.15 7.95
CA ASN A 54 7.20 -14.13 8.98
C ASN A 54 6.05 -13.12 8.94
N LEU A 55 5.00 -13.39 9.71
CA LEU A 55 3.81 -12.53 9.82
C LEU A 55 4.14 -11.13 10.32
N LEU A 56 5.16 -10.99 11.18
CA LEU A 56 5.60 -9.69 11.66
C LEU A 56 6.14 -8.82 10.51
N LEU A 57 6.94 -9.39 9.59
CA LEU A 57 7.42 -8.70 8.40
C LEU A 57 6.26 -8.27 7.50
N GLU A 58 5.26 -9.13 7.32
CA GLU A 58 4.10 -8.83 6.49
C GLU A 58 3.26 -7.69 7.08
N PHE A 59 2.90 -7.76 8.36
CA PHE A 59 2.09 -6.73 9.01
C PHE A 59 2.84 -5.41 9.14
N LEU A 60 4.12 -5.43 9.49
CA LEU A 60 4.95 -4.22 9.53
C LEU A 60 5.09 -3.61 8.13
N GLY A 61 5.24 -4.43 7.10
CA GLY A 61 5.25 -3.98 5.71
C GLY A 61 3.95 -3.27 5.33
N TYR A 62 2.78 -3.85 5.64
CA TYR A 62 1.50 -3.19 5.37
C TYR A 62 1.36 -1.87 6.14
N TYR A 63 1.71 -1.86 7.41
CA TYR A 63 1.66 -0.67 8.25
C TYR A 63 2.51 0.48 7.66
N LEU A 64 3.76 0.20 7.28
CA LEU A 64 4.65 1.20 6.69
C LEU A 64 4.17 1.66 5.30
N ALA A 65 3.57 0.77 4.51
CA ALA A 65 2.97 1.14 3.23
C ALA A 65 1.77 2.08 3.40
N GLU A 66 0.88 1.82 4.36
CA GLU A 66 -0.24 2.71 4.69
C GLU A 66 0.28 4.07 5.22
N LEU A 67 1.32 4.06 6.06
CA LEU A 67 1.93 5.30 6.55
C LEU A 67 2.51 6.15 5.40
N SER A 68 3.08 5.51 4.39
CA SER A 68 3.59 6.22 3.20
C SER A 68 2.50 6.88 2.35
N LEU A 69 1.24 6.41 2.43
CA LEU A 69 0.13 7.08 1.74
C LEU A 69 -0.30 8.38 2.44
N LEU A 70 -0.04 8.49 3.74
CA LEU A 70 -0.32 9.71 4.51
C LEU A 70 0.76 10.78 4.30
N ASP A 71 1.98 10.39 3.91
CA ASP A 71 3.07 11.32 3.59
C ASP A 71 3.03 11.71 2.10
N TYR A 72 2.62 12.95 1.83
CA TYR A 72 2.58 13.48 0.46
C TYR A 72 3.95 13.43 -0.25
N GLY A 73 5.06 13.45 0.50
CA GLY A 73 6.41 13.30 -0.04
C GLY A 73 6.66 11.95 -0.72
N CYS A 74 5.87 10.92 -0.39
CA CYS A 74 5.98 9.59 -0.98
C CYS A 74 5.22 9.44 -2.32
N VAL A 75 4.23 10.30 -2.59
CA VAL A 75 3.34 10.20 -3.77
C VAL A 75 4.11 10.32 -5.09
N LYS A 76 5.24 11.04 -5.10
CA LYS A 76 6.08 11.23 -6.29
C LYS A 76 6.83 9.96 -6.73
N PHE A 77 6.91 8.94 -5.90
CA PHE A 77 7.66 7.72 -6.20
C PHE A 77 6.76 6.65 -6.81
N LEU A 78 7.35 5.79 -7.64
CA LEU A 78 6.64 4.65 -8.19
C LEU A 78 6.18 3.71 -7.05
N PRO A 79 4.97 3.13 -7.13
CA PRO A 79 4.47 2.22 -6.10
C PRO A 79 5.39 1.03 -5.82
N SER A 80 6.10 0.53 -6.84
CA SER A 80 7.11 -0.52 -6.71
C SER A 80 8.34 -0.06 -5.90
N MET A 81 8.80 1.17 -6.10
CA MET A 81 9.93 1.73 -5.37
C MET A 81 9.59 1.90 -3.88
N VAL A 82 8.39 2.41 -3.59
CA VAL A 82 7.91 2.53 -2.20
C VAL A 82 7.76 1.16 -1.55
N ALA A 83 7.19 0.17 -2.25
CA ALA A 83 7.06 -1.19 -1.73
C ALA A 83 8.43 -1.82 -1.40
N ALA A 84 9.45 -1.61 -2.24
CA ALA A 84 10.80 -2.12 -1.97
C ALA A 84 11.43 -1.44 -0.75
N ALA A 85 11.28 -0.11 -0.62
CA ALA A 85 11.76 0.65 0.53
C ALA A 85 11.07 0.22 1.83
N VAL A 86 9.76 -0.03 1.78
CA VAL A 86 8.97 -0.55 2.91
C VAL A 86 9.50 -1.91 3.39
N ILE A 87 9.77 -2.84 2.47
CA ILE A 87 10.32 -4.16 2.84
C ILE A 87 11.72 -4.03 3.42
N PHE A 88 12.57 -3.18 2.83
CA PHE A 88 13.89 -2.89 3.36
C PHE A 88 13.81 -2.36 4.79
N LEU A 89 12.98 -1.33 5.03
CA LEU A 89 12.80 -0.71 6.34
C LEU A 89 12.22 -1.70 7.34
N ALA A 90 11.22 -2.50 6.95
CA ALA A 90 10.63 -3.51 7.83
C ALA A 90 11.66 -4.56 8.26
N LYS A 91 12.51 -5.05 7.34
CA LYS A 91 13.61 -5.98 7.68
C LYS A 91 14.62 -5.33 8.62
N LEU A 92 15.01 -4.08 8.35
CA LEU A 92 15.94 -3.33 9.19
C LEU A 92 15.37 -3.09 10.61
N THR A 93 14.08 -2.80 10.73
CA THR A 93 13.42 -2.61 12.02
C THR A 93 13.33 -3.91 12.82
N ILE A 94 13.06 -5.05 12.16
CA ILE A 94 12.96 -6.36 12.82
C ILE A 94 14.32 -6.88 13.26
N ASP A 95 15.34 -6.75 12.42
CA ASP A 95 16.70 -7.18 12.73
C ASP A 95 17.73 -6.15 12.22
N PRO A 96 18.04 -5.12 13.02
CA PRO A 96 18.95 -4.05 12.62
C PRO A 96 20.38 -4.52 12.35
N ARG A 97 20.76 -5.68 12.90
CA ARG A 97 22.13 -6.23 12.78
C ARG A 97 22.32 -7.04 11.51
N LYS A 98 21.23 -7.45 10.86
CA LYS A 98 21.27 -8.23 9.62
C LYS A 98 21.16 -7.31 8.41
N HIS A 99 22.05 -7.50 7.43
CA HIS A 99 22.01 -6.68 6.22
C HIS A 99 20.68 -6.89 5.46
N PRO A 100 19.84 -5.86 5.28
CA PRO A 100 18.48 -6.08 4.78
C PRO A 100 18.42 -6.57 3.34
N TRP A 101 19.45 -6.32 2.54
CA TRP A 101 19.55 -6.77 1.14
C TRP A 101 20.12 -8.18 0.97
N VAL A 102 20.80 -8.74 1.98
CA VAL A 102 21.42 -10.08 1.86
C VAL A 102 20.60 -11.09 2.66
N SER A 103 19.64 -11.70 1.98
CA SER A 103 19.07 -12.99 2.38
C SER A 103 19.23 -13.96 1.21
N ILE A 104 20.48 -14.30 0.87
CA ILE A 104 20.82 -15.48 0.07
C ILE A 104 21.44 -16.48 1.03
#